data_AF-A0A2R6JZZ9-F1
#
_entry.id   AF-A0A2R6JZZ9-F1
#
_cell.length_a   1.000
_cell.length_b   1.000
_cell.length_c   1.000
_cell.angle_alpha   90.00
_cell.angle_beta   90.00
_cell.angle_gamma   90.00
#
_symmetry.space_group_name_H-M   'P 1'
#
loop_
_entity.id
_entity.type
_entity.pdbx_description
1 polymer ?
#
loop_
_entity_poly.entity_id
_entity_poly.type
_entity_poly.pdbx_seq_one_letter_code
_entity_poly.pdbx_strand_id
1 'polypeptide(L)' 'MSSTSVDNTPSTDTIRNERCPTCDGVTTQRITIEIRTGEAGDAVRRGTEKYSRGPYRVTECLRCERSAATRIDNR' A
#
# COMPACT_ATOMS: atom_id res chain seq x y z
N MET A 1 22.21 17.55 18.54
CA MET A 1 20.94 16.89 18.20
C MET A 1 20.96 16.64 16.70
N SER A 2 21.53 15.52 16.29
CA SER A 2 21.81 15.25 14.87
C SER A 2 20.74 14.32 14.33
N SER A 3 20.05 14.80 13.31
CA SER A 3 18.96 14.17 12.58
C SER A 3 19.29 12.73 12.21
N THR A 4 18.54 11.78 12.76
CA THR A 4 18.43 10.44 12.19
C THR A 4 17.64 10.57 10.89
N SER A 5 18.36 10.75 9.78
CA SER A 5 17.84 10.42 8.46
C SER A 5 17.62 8.92 8.44
N VAL A 6 16.41 8.50 8.78
CA VAL A 6 15.90 7.19 8.35
C VAL A 6 15.81 7.25 6.84
N ASP A 7 16.79 6.64 6.18
CA ASP A 7 16.75 6.30 4.76
C ASP A 7 15.55 5.38 4.52
N ASN A 8 14.37 6.00 4.41
CA ASN A 8 13.16 5.37 3.93
C ASN A 8 13.38 5.21 2.43
N THR A 9 14.03 4.10 2.06
CA THR A 9 14.30 3.75 0.65
C THR A 9 12.98 3.89 -0.09
N PRO A 10 12.87 4.74 -1.14
CA PRO A 10 11.61 4.96 -1.82
C PRO A 10 11.24 3.67 -2.57
N SER A 11 10.46 2.84 -1.90
CA SER A 11 9.51 1.94 -2.55
C SER A 11 8.74 2.83 -3.52
N THR A 12 8.89 2.61 -4.82
CA THR A 12 8.60 3.59 -5.88
C THR A 12 7.30 4.35 -5.66
N ASP A 13 7.42 5.63 -5.26
CA ASP A 13 6.27 6.52 -5.08
C ASP A 13 5.84 7.08 -6.43
N THR A 14 4.77 6.51 -6.98
CA THR A 14 4.23 6.93 -8.27
C THR A 14 2.97 7.76 -8.05
N ILE A 15 3.00 9.02 -8.45
CA ILE A 15 1.79 9.85 -8.43
C ILE A 15 1.08 9.74 -9.77
N ARG A 16 -0.19 9.32 -9.76
CA ARG A 16 -1.03 9.25 -10.96
C ARG A 16 -2.49 9.55 -10.64
N ASN A 17 -3.21 10.02 -11.65
CA ASN A 17 -4.65 10.19 -11.56
C ASN A 17 -5.35 8.83 -11.72
N GLU A 18 -6.11 8.43 -10.70
CA GLU A 18 -6.91 7.20 -10.69
C GLU A 18 -8.27 7.42 -10.00
N ARG A 19 -9.23 6.54 -10.31
CA ARG A 19 -10.56 6.63 -9.70
C ARG A 19 -10.48 6.33 -8.20
N CYS A 20 -10.89 7.29 -7.38
CA CYS A 20 -11.04 7.11 -5.95
C CYS A 20 -12.47 6.62 -5.65
N PRO A 21 -12.65 5.47 -4.99
CA PRO A 21 -13.98 4.98 -4.62
C PRO A 21 -14.68 5.84 -3.56
N THR A 22 -13.92 6.66 -2.81
CA THR A 22 -14.48 7.56 -1.80
C THR A 22 -14.90 8.90 -2.39
N CYS A 23 -14.15 9.45 -3.35
CA CYS A 23 -14.52 10.71 -4.02
C CYS A 23 -15.45 10.52 -5.23
N ASP A 24 -15.70 9.26 -5.62
CA ASP A 24 -16.40 8.85 -6.84
C ASP A 24 -15.94 9.61 -8.10
N GLY A 25 -14.62 9.71 -8.28
CA GLY A 25 -14.04 10.48 -9.37
C GLY A 25 -12.56 10.22 -9.56
N VAL A 26 -12.01 10.72 -10.66
CA VAL A 26 -10.57 10.67 -10.93
C VAL A 26 -9.89 11.72 -10.07
N THR A 27 -8.98 11.28 -9.20
CA THR A 27 -8.22 12.14 -8.30
C THR A 27 -6.75 11.78 -8.39
N THR A 28 -5.88 12.73 -8.05
CA THR A 28 -4.46 12.47 -7.86
C THR A 28 -4.28 11.49 -6.71
N GLN A 29 -3.69 10.34 -7.00
CA GLN A 29 -3.38 9.32 -6.01
C GLN A 29 -1.88 9.05 -6.00
N ARG A 30 -1.35 8.89 -4.79
CA ARG A 30 0.00 8.39 -4.55
C ARG A 30 -0.07 6.87 -4.50
N ILE A 31 0.76 6.21 -5.29
CA ILE A 31 0.80 4.76 -5.44
C ILE A 31 2.17 4.27 -5.01
N THR A 32 2.20 3.36 -4.04
CA THR A 32 3.42 2.80 -3.48
C THR A 32 3.33 1.28 -3.51
N ILE A 33 4.42 0.60 -3.85
CA ILE A 33 4.50 -0.86 -3.78
C ILE A 33 5.23 -1.26 -2.50
N GLU A 34 4.52 -1.87 -1.57
CA GLU A 34 5.09 -2.34 -0.30
C GLU A 34 5.21 -3.85 -0.30
N ILE A 35 6.37 -4.39 0.07
CA ILE A 35 6.49 -5.82 0.36
C ILE A 35 6.05 -6.02 1.81
N ARG A 36 4.83 -6.54 2.02
CA ARG A 36 4.35 -6.84 3.37
C ARG A 36 4.62 -8.30 3.71
N THR A 37 5.31 -8.50 4.83
CA THR A 37 5.37 -9.77 5.54
C THR A 37 4.09 -9.92 6.34
N GLY A 38 3.36 -11.02 6.18
CA GLY A 38 2.16 -11.31 6.96
C GLY A 38 2.50 -11.53 8.43
N GLU A 39 2.61 -10.45 9.20
CA GLU A 39 2.58 -10.50 10.66
C GLU A 39 1.16 -10.22 11.13
N ALA A 40 0.74 -10.98 12.15
CA ALA A 40 -0.62 -11.14 12.61
C ALA A 40 -1.36 -9.81 12.85
N GLY A 41 -2.34 -9.50 12.00
CA GLY A 41 -3.25 -8.38 12.16
C GLY A 41 -4.53 -8.64 11.39
N ASP A 42 -5.53 -9.18 12.11
CA ASP A 42 -6.91 -9.48 11.72
C ASP A 42 -7.16 -10.54 10.62
N ALA A 43 -7.83 -11.61 11.04
CA ALA A 43 -8.33 -12.76 10.27
C ALA A 43 -7.29 -13.80 9.81
N VAL A 44 -6.76 -14.53 10.79
CA VAL A 44 -6.20 -15.88 10.60
C VAL A 44 -7.30 -16.83 10.10
N ARG A 45 -7.47 -16.95 8.78
CA ARG A 45 -8.15 -18.12 8.20
C ARG A 45 -7.19 -19.31 8.25
N ARG A 46 -7.63 -20.38 8.92
CA ARG A 46 -6.89 -21.64 9.05
C ARG A 46 -6.61 -22.21 7.66
N GLY A 47 -5.34 -22.38 7.30
CA GLY A 47 -5.00 -23.01 6.03
C GLY A 47 -3.56 -22.77 5.58
N THR A 48 -3.29 -21.67 4.91
CA THR A 48 -2.11 -21.60 4.02
C THR A 48 -1.48 -20.22 3.83
N GLU A 49 -1.97 -19.15 4.45
CA GLU A 49 -1.57 -17.78 4.03
C GLU A 49 -0.61 -17.05 4.99
N LYS A 50 -0.17 -17.72 6.06
CA LYS A 50 0.60 -17.10 7.16
C LYS A 50 2.05 -16.73 6.81
N TYR A 51 2.50 -17.04 5.58
CA TYR A 51 3.89 -16.87 5.14
C TYR A 51 4.04 -16.22 3.77
N SER A 52 2.96 -15.71 3.17
CA SER A 52 3.06 -15.08 1.86
C SER A 52 3.59 -13.65 1.99
N ARG A 53 4.91 -13.51 2.01
CA ARG A 53 5.56 -12.24 1.65
C ARG A 53 5.12 -11.90 0.24
N GLY A 54 4.45 -10.78 0.07
CA GLY A 54 3.87 -10.42 -1.22
C GLY A 54 3.98 -8.92 -1.47
N PRO A 55 4.07 -8.51 -2.74
CA PRO A 55 3.90 -7.12 -3.10
C PRO A 55 2.44 -6.71 -2.89
N TYR A 56 2.25 -5.62 -2.17
CA TYR A 56 0.98 -4.93 -2.02
C TYR A 56 1.07 -3.59 -2.73
N ARG A 57 0.07 -3.29 -3.55
CA ARG A 57 -0.15 -1.97 -4.10
C ARG A 57 -0.94 -1.16 -3.09
N VAL A 58 -0.31 -0.14 -2.53
CA VAL A 58 -0.93 0.84 -1.65
C VAL A 58 -1.26 2.08 -2.49
N THR A 59 -2.50 2.55 -2.40
CA THR A 59 -2.95 3.78 -3.04
C THR A 59 -3.50 4.73 -2.00
N GLU A 60 -2.98 5.95 -1.96
CA GLU A 60 -3.43 7.04 -1.10
C GLU A 60 -4.02 8.15 -1.97
N CYS A 61 -5.28 8.52 -1.73
CA CYS A 61 -5.90 9.64 -2.41
C CYS A 61 -5.45 10.96 -1.80
N LEU A 62 -4.79 11.83 -2.56
CA LEU A 62 -4.33 13.13 -2.06
C LEU A 62 -5.46 14.16 -1.88
N ARG A 63 -6.71 13.79 -2.23
CA ARG A 63 -7.89 14.64 -2.06
C ARG A 63 -8.66 14.34 -0.78
N CYS A 64 -8.85 13.06 -0.45
CA CYS A 64 -9.62 12.62 0.72
C CYS A 64 -8.79 11.85 1.75
N GLU A 65 -7.48 11.74 1.52
CA GLU A 65 -6.49 11.16 2.44
C GLU A 65 -6.76 9.68 2.81
N ARG A 66 -7.61 9.01 2.02
CA ARG A 66 -7.93 7.60 2.21
C ARG A 66 -6.92 6.73 1.50
N SER A 67 -6.38 5.76 2.23
CA SER A 67 -5.50 4.74 1.70
C SER A 67 -6.19 3.39 1.53
N ALA A 68 -5.77 2.63 0.53
CA ALA A 68 -6.21 1.26 0.28
C ALA A 68 -5.01 0.41 -0.11
N ALA A 69 -4.92 -0.82 0.38
CA ALA A 69 -3.87 -1.77 0.04
C ALA A 69 -4.49 -2.99 -0.65
N THR A 70 -3.97 -3.33 -1.82
CA THR A 70 -4.40 -4.50 -2.60
C THR A 70 -3.21 -5.40 -2.87
N ARG A 71 -3.33 -6.70 -2.60
CA ARG A 71 -2.28 -7.67 -2.93
C ARG A 71 -2.09 -7.73 -4.44
N ILE A 72 -0.85 -7.64 -4.91
CA ILE A 72 -0.51 -7.88 -6.31
C ILE A 72 -0.29 -9.38 -6.46
N ASP A 73 -1.27 -10.07 -7.04
CA ASP A 73 -1.12 -11.47 -7.41
C ASP A 73 -0.53 -11.58 -8.82
N ASN A 74 0.62 -12.25 -8.94
CA ASN A 74 1.24 -12.54 -10.23
C ASN A 74 0.57 -13.80 -10.81
N ARG A 75 -0.43 -13.61 -11.67
CA ARG A 75 -1.12 -14.70 -12.36
C ARG A 75 -0.26 -15.30 -13.46
#